data_AF-A0A257L9L9-F1
#
_entry.id   AF-A0A257L9L9-F1
#
_cell.length_a   1.000
_cell.length_b   1.000
_cell.length_c   1.000
_cell.angle_alpha   90.00
_cell.angle_beta   90.00
_cell.angle_gamma   90.00
#
_symmetry.space_group_name_H-M   'P 1'
#
loop_
_entity.id
_entity.type
_entity.pdbx_description
1 polymer ?
#
loop_
_entity_poly.entity_id
_entity_poly.type
_entity_poly.pdbx_seq_one_letter_code
_entity_poly.pdbx_strand_id
1 'polypeptide(L)'
;MSVAGFTLAIFPYFLFKSGGIKSVSTIRVPKLPASYTAKNVYWVQGGLLILFWIWAFVLFKKYPIDIAHSDILPFINDILLKRFMNGEQVYALVNGFNNYPNAFTPNYFPFHWLPFSIAYLFKLDLRVTVLFFFSLSSWYYVKCNLKNAPVGLVTLFLLQLPLLIALSILAKQGADFAANIEVLIMAYYLFLASSVFKESSAVKAFGLVFPFLSRYAFLFWLPAYFYALMRKKFTSAFYTGLIFGALVLALFVIPFVRTNPEILKQSGDIYIDGAMGEWKGQSWQAPGDKPFQLFQGMGFASWFYTWGTGTLRENIITLKSILMYACLLSALLPLLVYKKASKYLSTSWFSLLSLKFCLTIFYAFIMVPYLYLFWVPMVVSAVILMKAHLEEELA
;
A
#
# COMPACT_ATOMS: atom_id res chain seq x y z
N MET A 1 3.43 -13.14 -17.58
CA MET A 1 3.94 -11.76 -17.40
C MET A 1 4.20 -11.56 -15.90
N SER A 2 5.44 -11.33 -15.48
CA SER A 2 5.76 -11.24 -14.04
C SER A 2 5.23 -9.93 -13.44
N VAL A 3 4.75 -10.00 -12.19
CA VAL A 3 4.24 -8.85 -11.41
C VAL A 3 5.28 -7.71 -11.33
N ALA A 4 6.57 -8.05 -11.39
CA ALA A 4 7.68 -7.11 -11.44
C ALA A 4 7.62 -6.12 -12.63
N GLY A 5 7.18 -6.58 -13.81
CA GLY A 5 7.13 -5.77 -15.03
C GLY A 5 6.17 -4.57 -14.92
N PHE A 6 4.99 -4.76 -14.32
CA PHE A 6 4.03 -3.68 -14.10
C PHE A 6 4.46 -2.67 -13.02
N THR A 7 5.39 -3.06 -12.15
CA THR A 7 5.81 -2.24 -11.01
C THR A 7 6.88 -1.23 -11.42
N LEU A 8 7.80 -1.63 -12.31
CA LEU A 8 8.95 -0.83 -12.77
C LEU A 8 8.66 -0.03 -14.06
N ALA A 9 7.81 -0.51 -14.97
CA ALA A 9 7.69 0.03 -16.33
C ALA A 9 7.04 1.43 -16.45
N ILE A 10 6.33 1.91 -15.42
CA ILE A 10 5.58 3.18 -15.53
C ILE A 10 6.49 4.41 -15.32
N PHE A 11 7.58 4.29 -14.56
CA PHE A 11 8.40 5.46 -14.20
C PHE A 11 9.28 6.01 -15.33
N PRO A 12 9.95 5.19 -16.17
CA PRO A 12 10.77 5.70 -17.27
C PRO A 12 9.96 6.35 -18.40
N TYR A 13 8.76 5.85 -18.69
CA TYR A 13 7.95 6.31 -19.84
C TYR A 13 7.64 7.82 -19.77
N PHE A 14 7.33 8.35 -18.58
CA PHE A 14 6.99 9.78 -18.41
C PHE A 14 8.22 10.69 -18.30
N LEU A 15 9.38 10.18 -17.89
CA LEU A 15 10.61 10.98 -17.79
C LEU A 15 11.28 11.18 -19.15
N PHE A 16 11.20 10.19 -20.06
CA PHE A 16 11.86 10.24 -21.36
C PHE A 16 10.98 10.74 -22.52
N LYS A 17 9.66 10.84 -22.32
CA LYS A 17 8.73 11.45 -23.29
C LYS A 17 8.49 12.94 -23.03
N SER A 18 9.54 13.67 -22.61
CA SER A 18 9.49 15.11 -22.34
C SER A 18 9.85 15.99 -23.55
N GLY A 19 10.19 15.39 -24.70
CA GLY A 19 10.05 16.07 -25.99
C GLY A 19 8.55 16.10 -26.27
N GLY A 20 7.95 17.30 -26.22
CA GLY A 20 6.50 17.51 -26.17
C GLY A 20 5.72 16.46 -26.94
N ILE A 21 4.58 16.04 -26.37
CA ILE A 21 3.57 15.25 -27.04
C ILE A 21 3.18 16.01 -28.32
N LYS A 22 3.97 15.88 -29.38
CA LYS A 22 3.48 15.94 -30.74
C LYS A 22 2.41 14.89 -30.70
N SER A 23 1.17 15.34 -30.83
CA SER A 23 -0.02 14.49 -30.87
C SER A 23 0.40 13.20 -31.53
N VAL A 24 0.23 12.06 -30.84
CA VAL A 24 0.23 10.77 -31.55
C VAL A 24 -0.99 10.89 -32.46
N SER A 25 -0.78 11.50 -33.61
CA SER A 25 -1.82 11.77 -34.57
C SER A 25 -2.21 10.40 -35.07
N THR A 26 -3.43 10.02 -34.66
CA THR A 26 -4.29 9.09 -35.36
C THR A 26 -3.83 7.63 -35.37
N ILE A 27 -3.66 7.02 -34.20
CA ILE A 27 -4.32 5.71 -34.05
C ILE A 27 -5.76 6.04 -33.70
N ARG A 28 -6.62 6.17 -34.72
CA ARG A 28 -8.06 6.24 -34.50
C ARG A 28 -8.48 4.89 -33.95
N VAL A 29 -8.47 4.75 -32.63
CA VAL A 29 -9.17 3.65 -31.98
C VAL A 29 -10.61 3.75 -32.48
N PRO A 30 -11.14 2.73 -33.17
CA PRO A 30 -12.49 2.79 -33.70
C PRO A 30 -13.42 3.17 -32.55
N LYS A 31 -14.25 4.21 -32.75
CA LYS A 31 -15.30 4.58 -31.80
C LYS A 31 -16.22 3.37 -31.68
N LEU A 32 -16.02 2.58 -30.63
CA LEU A 32 -16.83 1.40 -30.37
C LEU A 32 -18.29 1.86 -30.26
N PRO A 33 -19.21 1.24 -31.02
CA PRO A 33 -20.62 1.61 -31.00
C PRO A 33 -21.27 1.08 -29.71
N ALA A 34 -21.14 1.86 -28.63
CA ALA A 34 -22.00 1.91 -27.44
C ALA A 34 -21.26 2.75 -26.38
N SER A 35 -21.74 3.96 -26.09
CA SER A 35 -21.29 4.69 -24.91
C SER A 35 -21.89 4.03 -23.67
N TYR A 36 -21.06 3.46 -22.80
CA TYR A 36 -21.55 3.01 -21.50
C TYR A 36 -22.00 4.25 -20.71
N THR A 37 -23.20 4.19 -20.13
CA THR A 37 -23.67 5.22 -19.22
C THR A 37 -22.98 5.08 -17.87
N ALA A 38 -22.94 6.15 -17.08
CA ALA A 38 -22.44 6.08 -15.70
C ALA A 38 -23.17 4.99 -14.88
N LYS A 39 -24.47 4.81 -15.12
CA LYS A 39 -25.28 3.75 -14.51
C LYS A 39 -24.71 2.36 -14.83
N ASN A 40 -24.32 2.10 -16.08
CA ASN A 40 -23.73 0.82 -16.49
C ASN A 40 -22.40 0.55 -15.76
N VAL A 41 -21.54 1.57 -15.62
CA VAL A 41 -20.29 1.45 -14.87
C VAL A 41 -20.54 1.06 -13.42
N TYR A 42 -21.51 1.70 -12.75
CA TYR A 42 -21.85 1.36 -11.37
C TYR A 42 -22.45 -0.03 -11.22
N TRP A 43 -23.24 -0.50 -12.20
CA TRP A 43 -23.72 -1.89 -12.21
C TRP A 43 -22.59 -2.90 -12.37
N VAL A 44 -21.66 -2.66 -13.29
CA VAL A 44 -20.48 -3.51 -13.48
C VAL A 44 -19.64 -3.54 -12.20
N GLN A 45 -19.36 -2.38 -11.61
CA GLN A 45 -18.64 -2.27 -10.34
C GLN A 45 -19.35 -3.03 -9.21
N GLY A 46 -20.67 -2.86 -9.08
CA GLY A 46 -21.47 -3.56 -8.07
C GLY A 46 -21.44 -5.07 -8.24
N GLY A 47 -21.64 -5.56 -9.47
CA GLY A 47 -21.58 -6.99 -9.80
C GLY A 47 -20.21 -7.60 -9.52
N LEU A 48 -19.12 -6.92 -9.91
CA LEU A 48 -17.76 -7.38 -9.65
C LEU A 48 -17.43 -7.35 -8.15
N LEU A 49 -17.93 -6.37 -7.39
CA LEU A 49 -17.77 -6.34 -5.94
C LEU A 49 -18.50 -7.52 -5.29
N ILE A 50 -19.75 -7.80 -5.68
CA ILE A 50 -20.49 -8.97 -5.19
C ILE A 50 -19.71 -10.26 -5.47
N LEU A 51 -19.19 -10.42 -6.68
CA LEU A 51 -18.35 -11.57 -7.05
C LEU A 51 -17.09 -11.65 -6.18
N PHE A 52 -16.41 -10.52 -5.98
CA PHE A 52 -15.22 -10.42 -5.12
C PHE A 52 -15.52 -10.88 -3.68
N TRP A 53 -16.63 -10.42 -3.10
CA TRP A 53 -17.06 -10.82 -1.76
C TRP A 53 -17.42 -12.30 -1.67
N ILE A 54 -18.21 -12.82 -2.62
CA ILE A 54 -18.59 -14.24 -2.64
C ILE A 54 -17.34 -15.13 -2.71
N TRP A 55 -16.42 -14.81 -3.62
CA TRP A 55 -15.20 -15.59 -3.77
C TRP A 55 -14.30 -15.48 -2.54
N ALA A 56 -14.15 -14.29 -1.96
CA ALA A 56 -13.40 -14.11 -0.72
C ALA A 56 -13.98 -14.97 0.41
N PHE A 57 -15.30 -15.02 0.59
CA PHE A 57 -15.92 -15.89 1.60
C PHE A 57 -15.71 -17.40 1.33
N VAL A 58 -15.69 -17.82 0.07
CA VAL A 58 -15.31 -19.20 -0.28
C VAL A 58 -13.88 -19.50 0.16
N LEU A 59 -12.95 -18.57 -0.08
CA LEU A 59 -11.56 -18.73 0.37
C LEU A 59 -11.43 -18.66 1.89
N PHE A 60 -12.20 -17.83 2.59
CA PHE A 60 -12.17 -17.74 4.05
C PHE A 60 -12.62 -19.02 4.74
N LYS A 61 -13.55 -19.76 4.12
CA LYS A 61 -13.93 -21.11 4.56
C LYS A 61 -12.83 -22.13 4.28
N LYS A 62 -12.15 -22.01 3.13
CA LYS A 62 -11.06 -22.91 2.74
C LYS A 62 -9.79 -22.71 3.59
N TYR A 63 -9.50 -21.47 3.95
CA TYR A 63 -8.33 -21.04 4.71
C TYR A 63 -8.81 -20.34 5.99
N PRO A 64 -9.20 -21.09 7.03
CA PRO A 64 -9.60 -20.49 8.31
C PRO A 64 -8.43 -19.70 8.93
N ILE A 65 -8.75 -18.74 9.79
CA ILE A 65 -7.72 -18.02 10.55
C ILE A 65 -7.05 -19.02 11.49
N ASP A 66 -5.76 -19.27 11.26
CA ASP A 66 -4.98 -20.24 12.00
C ASP A 66 -3.54 -19.72 12.15
N ILE A 67 -3.08 -19.70 13.40
CA ILE A 67 -1.73 -19.28 13.77
C ILE A 67 -0.62 -20.18 13.23
N ALA A 68 -0.95 -21.42 12.86
CA ALA A 68 0.00 -22.30 12.18
C ALA A 68 0.28 -21.83 10.73
N HIS A 69 -0.61 -21.06 10.14
CA HIS A 69 -0.54 -20.62 8.74
C HIS A 69 -0.20 -19.13 8.60
N SER A 70 -0.64 -18.29 9.54
CA SER A 70 -0.32 -16.87 9.56
C SER A 70 -0.39 -16.33 10.97
N ASP A 71 0.59 -15.54 11.35
CA ASP A 71 0.65 -14.86 12.63
C ASP A 71 -0.07 -13.50 12.61
N ILE A 72 -0.25 -12.85 11.46
CA ILE A 72 -0.77 -11.48 11.38
C ILE A 72 -2.18 -11.35 11.97
N LEU A 73 -3.14 -12.15 11.48
CA LEU A 73 -4.54 -12.05 11.91
C LEU A 73 -4.75 -12.52 13.37
N PRO A 74 -4.19 -13.67 13.81
CA PRO A 74 -4.21 -14.05 15.22
C PRO A 74 -3.55 -13.00 16.12
N PHE A 75 -2.43 -12.42 15.70
CA PHE A 75 -1.74 -11.39 16.49
C PHE A 75 -2.60 -10.13 16.64
N ILE A 76 -3.27 -9.70 15.57
CA ILE A 76 -4.25 -8.61 15.62
C ILE A 76 -5.38 -8.96 16.59
N ASN A 77 -5.96 -10.15 16.49
CA ASN A 77 -7.10 -10.59 17.29
C ASN A 77 -6.76 -10.73 18.78
N ASP A 78 -5.79 -11.57 19.07
CA ASP A 78 -5.55 -12.13 20.40
C ASP A 78 -4.67 -11.23 21.27
N ILE A 79 -3.88 -10.35 20.63
CA ILE A 79 -2.99 -9.42 21.32
C ILE A 79 -3.50 -7.99 21.19
N LEU A 80 -3.50 -7.43 19.97
CA LEU A 80 -3.71 -5.99 19.79
C LEU A 80 -5.14 -5.57 20.16
N LEU A 81 -6.15 -6.25 19.59
CA LEU A 81 -7.55 -5.93 19.83
C LEU A 81 -7.97 -6.30 21.24
N LYS A 82 -7.60 -7.49 21.73
CA LYS A 82 -7.91 -7.90 23.09
C LYS A 82 -7.38 -6.91 24.13
N ARG A 83 -6.11 -6.50 24.03
CA ARG A 83 -5.52 -5.48 24.91
C ARG A 83 -6.26 -4.15 24.81
N PHE A 84 -6.52 -3.69 23.58
CA PHE A 84 -7.23 -2.43 23.35
C PHE A 84 -8.62 -2.43 24.00
N MET A 85 -9.39 -3.52 23.85
CA MET A 85 -10.73 -3.65 24.42
C MET A 85 -10.72 -3.78 25.94
N ASN A 86 -9.65 -4.33 26.52
CA ASN A 86 -9.46 -4.44 27.97
C ASN A 86 -8.86 -3.18 28.61
N GLY A 87 -8.53 -2.15 27.83
CA GLY A 87 -7.82 -0.96 28.34
C GLY A 87 -6.36 -1.23 28.74
N GLU A 88 -5.78 -2.33 28.27
CA GLU A 88 -4.37 -2.68 28.50
C GLU A 88 -3.44 -1.89 27.56
N GLN A 89 -2.15 -1.81 27.93
CA GLN A 89 -1.13 -1.21 27.06
C GLN A 89 -0.92 -2.08 25.82
N VAL A 90 -1.48 -1.66 24.68
CA VAL A 90 -1.45 -2.39 23.39
C VAL A 90 -0.02 -2.80 23.02
N TYR A 91 0.92 -1.86 23.15
CA TYR A 91 2.33 -2.02 22.78
C TYR A 91 3.23 -2.42 23.96
N ALA A 92 2.69 -3.07 24.98
CA ALA A 92 3.51 -3.70 26.01
C ALA A 92 4.22 -4.94 25.44
N LEU A 93 5.31 -5.35 26.08
CA LEU A 93 6.02 -6.60 25.76
C LEU A 93 5.03 -7.79 25.77
N VAL A 94 5.18 -8.68 24.79
CA VAL A 94 4.40 -9.91 24.67
C VAL A 94 5.35 -11.08 24.95
N ASN A 95 4.97 -11.93 25.90
CA ASN A 95 5.69 -13.16 26.23
C ASN A 95 4.87 -14.36 25.78
N GLY A 96 5.52 -15.35 25.17
CA GLY A 96 4.91 -16.66 24.89
C GLY A 96 3.80 -16.64 23.83
N PHE A 97 3.89 -15.79 22.81
CA PHE A 97 2.96 -15.85 21.67
C PHE A 97 3.38 -16.96 20.70
N ASN A 98 2.95 -18.19 20.96
CA ASN A 98 3.16 -19.37 20.13
C ASN A 98 4.59 -19.50 19.56
N ASN A 99 4.74 -19.48 18.22
CA ASN A 99 5.99 -19.70 17.48
C ASN A 99 7.06 -18.62 17.70
N TYR A 100 6.81 -17.62 18.56
CA TYR A 100 7.78 -16.62 18.96
C TYR A 100 8.45 -17.05 20.27
N PRO A 101 9.66 -17.65 20.22
CA PRO A 101 10.34 -18.17 21.40
C PRO A 101 10.81 -17.07 22.36
N ASN A 102 10.93 -15.83 21.86
CA ASN A 102 11.42 -14.69 22.62
C ASN A 102 10.31 -13.66 22.81
N ALA A 103 10.43 -12.89 23.88
CA ALA A 103 9.59 -11.74 24.11
C ALA A 103 9.75 -10.70 22.99
N PHE A 104 8.66 -10.07 22.56
CA PHE A 104 8.70 -9.02 21.53
C PHE A 104 7.68 -7.92 21.81
N THR A 105 7.96 -6.71 21.32
CA THR A 105 7.01 -5.60 21.37
C THR A 105 6.20 -5.56 20.07
N PRO A 106 4.88 -5.37 20.11
CA PRO A 106 4.12 -5.15 18.89
C PRO A 106 4.62 -3.91 18.13
N ASN A 107 4.71 -3.99 16.80
CA ASN A 107 5.24 -2.91 15.95
C ASN A 107 4.23 -2.42 14.90
N TYR A 108 3.01 -2.95 14.90
CA TYR A 108 1.95 -2.58 13.98
C TYR A 108 1.32 -1.25 14.35
N PHE A 109 1.35 -0.27 13.45
CA PHE A 109 0.67 1.01 13.65
C PHE A 109 -0.85 0.87 13.73
N PRO A 110 -1.58 1.85 14.29
CA PRO A 110 -3.01 1.73 14.53
C PRO A 110 -3.84 1.33 13.31
N PHE A 111 -3.56 1.84 12.10
CA PHE A 111 -4.37 1.49 10.92
C PHE A 111 -4.02 0.11 10.33
N HIS A 112 -3.04 -0.58 10.91
CA HIS A 112 -2.79 -1.99 10.64
C HIS A 112 -3.75 -2.91 11.44
N TRP A 113 -4.32 -2.45 12.57
CA TRP A 113 -5.11 -3.32 13.47
C TRP A 113 -6.39 -2.67 14.02
N LEU A 114 -6.41 -1.37 14.33
CA LEU A 114 -7.54 -0.65 14.91
C LEU A 114 -8.84 -0.73 14.06
N PRO A 115 -8.80 -0.68 12.71
CA PRO A 115 -10.02 -0.86 11.90
C PRO A 115 -10.74 -2.18 12.16
N PHE A 116 -10.01 -3.22 12.59
CA PHE A 116 -10.56 -4.53 12.91
C PHE A 116 -11.35 -4.55 14.23
N SER A 117 -11.27 -3.50 15.05
CA SER A 117 -12.08 -3.34 16.27
C SER A 117 -13.58 -3.44 16.00
N ILE A 118 -14.05 -2.97 14.84
CA ILE A 118 -15.45 -3.07 14.45
C ILE A 118 -15.84 -4.55 14.29
N ALA A 119 -15.09 -5.31 13.49
CA ALA A 119 -15.36 -6.73 13.30
C ALA A 119 -15.26 -7.51 14.62
N TYR A 120 -14.27 -7.19 15.46
CA TYR A 120 -14.10 -7.80 16.77
C TYR A 120 -15.30 -7.55 17.71
N LEU A 121 -15.78 -6.31 17.80
CA LEU A 121 -16.94 -5.94 18.63
C LEU A 121 -18.20 -6.69 18.20
N PHE A 122 -18.42 -6.83 16.88
CA PHE A 122 -19.58 -7.54 16.34
C PHE A 122 -19.36 -9.06 16.18
N LYS A 123 -18.22 -9.60 16.65
CA LYS A 123 -17.83 -11.00 16.51
C LYS A 123 -17.89 -11.51 15.06
N LEU A 124 -17.54 -10.64 14.11
CA LEU A 124 -17.43 -10.96 12.69
C LEU A 124 -16.02 -11.47 12.38
N ASP A 125 -15.89 -12.20 11.28
CA ASP A 125 -14.57 -12.53 10.72
C ASP A 125 -13.81 -11.23 10.42
N LEU A 126 -12.59 -11.10 10.97
CA LEU A 126 -11.77 -9.90 10.84
C LEU A 126 -11.54 -9.50 9.38
N ARG A 127 -11.49 -10.47 8.47
CA ARG A 127 -11.23 -10.24 7.05
C ARG A 127 -12.38 -9.53 6.35
N VAL A 128 -13.58 -9.49 6.95
CA VAL A 128 -14.70 -8.64 6.48
C VAL A 128 -14.32 -7.17 6.48
N THR A 129 -13.54 -6.71 7.47
CA THR A 129 -13.01 -5.34 7.51
C THR A 129 -12.17 -5.03 6.28
N VAL A 130 -11.31 -5.99 5.86
CA VAL A 130 -10.46 -5.85 4.66
C VAL A 130 -11.32 -5.66 3.42
N LEU A 131 -12.34 -6.52 3.24
CA LEU A 131 -13.26 -6.45 2.11
C LEU A 131 -14.03 -5.13 2.08
N PHE A 132 -14.50 -4.66 3.24
CA PHE A 132 -15.24 -3.42 3.39
C PHE A 132 -14.42 -2.20 2.95
N PHE A 133 -13.23 -2.02 3.52
CA PHE A 133 -12.38 -0.88 3.20
C PHE A 133 -11.94 -0.90 1.73
N PHE A 134 -11.60 -2.07 1.19
CA PHE A 134 -11.26 -2.18 -0.23
C PHE A 134 -12.43 -1.81 -1.14
N SER A 135 -13.63 -2.29 -0.82
CA SER A 135 -14.85 -1.97 -1.58
C SER A 135 -15.15 -0.48 -1.54
N LEU A 136 -15.03 0.16 -0.37
CA LEU A 136 -15.24 1.59 -0.21
C LEU A 136 -14.22 2.41 -1.01
N SER A 137 -12.94 2.07 -0.94
CA SER A 137 -11.88 2.73 -1.70
C SER A 137 -12.02 2.54 -3.20
N SER A 138 -12.42 1.34 -3.65
CA SER A 138 -12.68 1.04 -5.05
C SER A 138 -13.88 1.83 -5.59
N TRP A 139 -14.97 1.89 -4.81
CA TRP A 139 -16.14 2.71 -5.16
C TRP A 139 -15.80 4.20 -5.23
N TYR A 140 -15.03 4.69 -4.25
CA TYR A 140 -14.53 6.06 -4.25
C TYR A 140 -13.67 6.35 -5.48
N TYR A 141 -12.75 5.45 -5.83
CA TYR A 141 -11.93 5.55 -7.05
C TYR A 141 -12.80 5.69 -8.31
N VAL A 142 -13.79 4.82 -8.50
CA VAL A 142 -14.70 4.91 -9.66
C VAL A 142 -15.45 6.24 -9.65
N LYS A 143 -16.07 6.62 -8.53
CA LYS A 143 -16.78 7.90 -8.39
C LYS A 143 -15.89 9.11 -8.68
N CYS A 144 -14.61 9.05 -8.35
CA CYS A 144 -13.68 10.16 -8.58
C CYS A 144 -13.27 10.34 -10.04
N ASN A 145 -13.36 9.28 -10.83
CA ASN A 145 -12.88 9.25 -12.21
C ASN A 145 -14.01 9.22 -13.23
N LEU A 146 -15.22 8.83 -12.81
CA LEU A 146 -16.42 8.92 -13.60
C LEU A 146 -16.94 10.37 -13.57
N LYS A 147 -16.66 11.14 -14.62
CA LYS A 147 -17.36 12.41 -14.92
C LYS A 147 -18.37 12.16 -16.04
N ASN A 148 -19.28 13.10 -16.31
CA ASN A 148 -20.43 13.01 -17.24
C ASN A 148 -20.10 12.72 -18.74
N ALA A 149 -18.97 12.09 -19.04
CA ALA A 149 -18.54 11.70 -20.37
C ALA A 149 -19.01 10.27 -20.71
N PRO A 150 -19.23 9.96 -21.99
CA PRO A 150 -19.42 8.59 -22.46
C PRO A 150 -18.21 7.74 -22.09
N VAL A 151 -18.46 6.57 -21.51
CA VAL A 151 -17.40 5.66 -21.09
C VAL A 151 -17.16 4.66 -22.21
N GLY A 152 -15.96 4.68 -22.81
CA GLY A 152 -15.50 3.65 -23.75
C GLY A 152 -15.04 2.38 -23.03
N LEU A 153 -14.77 1.30 -23.79
CA LEU A 153 -14.33 0.01 -23.23
C LEU A 153 -13.01 0.13 -22.43
N VAL A 154 -12.05 0.91 -22.93
CA VAL A 154 -10.77 1.15 -22.24
C VAL A 154 -11.00 1.87 -20.91
N THR A 155 -11.81 2.93 -20.91
CA THR A 155 -12.19 3.65 -19.70
C THR A 155 -12.90 2.74 -18.70
N LEU A 156 -13.84 1.91 -19.17
CA LEU A 156 -14.51 0.92 -18.32
C LEU A 156 -13.50 -0.05 -17.69
N PHE A 157 -12.60 -0.62 -18.49
CA PHE A 157 -11.56 -1.53 -18.00
C PHE A 157 -10.68 -0.86 -16.95
N LEU A 158 -10.17 0.35 -17.20
CA LEU A 158 -9.31 1.08 -16.27
C LEU A 158 -10.04 1.46 -14.98
N LEU A 159 -11.33 1.82 -15.05
CA LEU A 159 -12.16 2.05 -13.86
C LEU A 159 -12.32 0.79 -13.00
N GLN A 160 -12.34 -0.40 -13.62
CA GLN A 160 -12.44 -1.67 -12.90
C GLN A 160 -11.08 -2.24 -12.50
N LEU A 161 -9.97 -1.69 -12.99
CA LEU A 161 -8.64 -2.27 -12.87
C LEU A 161 -8.21 -2.58 -11.42
N PRO A 162 -8.43 -1.71 -10.41
CA PRO A 162 -8.11 -2.06 -9.02
C PRO A 162 -8.84 -3.32 -8.53
N LEU A 163 -10.11 -3.47 -8.89
CA LEU A 163 -10.92 -4.62 -8.50
C LEU A 163 -10.51 -5.88 -9.28
N LEU A 164 -10.18 -5.75 -10.56
CA LEU A 164 -9.62 -6.84 -11.37
C LEU A 164 -8.27 -7.32 -10.81
N ILE A 165 -7.43 -6.41 -10.32
CA ILE A 165 -6.19 -6.76 -9.60
C ILE A 165 -6.53 -7.60 -8.36
N ALA A 166 -7.47 -7.16 -7.51
CA ALA A 166 -7.87 -7.90 -6.32
C ALA A 166 -8.47 -9.29 -6.64
N LEU A 167 -9.30 -9.39 -7.68
CA LEU A 167 -9.82 -10.67 -8.17
C LEU A 167 -8.68 -11.58 -8.70
N SER A 168 -7.67 -11.01 -9.38
CA SER A 168 -6.52 -11.80 -9.82
C SER A 168 -5.69 -12.33 -8.65
N ILE A 169 -5.60 -11.55 -7.56
CA ILE A 169 -4.93 -11.96 -6.31
C ILE A 169 -5.71 -13.12 -5.67
N LEU A 170 -7.04 -13.03 -5.54
CA LEU A 170 -7.87 -14.15 -5.07
C LEU A 170 -7.64 -15.42 -5.89
N ALA A 171 -7.59 -15.28 -7.21
CA ALA A 171 -7.46 -16.39 -8.14
C ALA A 171 -6.11 -17.11 -8.08
N LYS A 172 -5.02 -16.36 -7.82
CA LYS A 172 -3.64 -16.86 -7.94
C LYS A 172 -2.92 -17.01 -6.61
N GLN A 173 -3.31 -16.26 -5.59
CA GLN A 173 -2.68 -16.13 -4.27
C GLN A 173 -3.73 -16.21 -3.16
N GLY A 174 -4.73 -17.10 -3.33
CA GLY A 174 -5.88 -17.18 -2.43
C GLY A 174 -5.53 -17.51 -0.96
N ALA A 175 -4.47 -18.28 -0.73
CA ALA A 175 -3.96 -18.55 0.62
C ALA A 175 -3.37 -17.29 1.26
N ASP A 176 -2.45 -16.61 0.57
CA ASP A 176 -1.86 -15.35 1.05
C ASP A 176 -2.94 -14.29 1.30
N PHE A 177 -3.89 -14.14 0.37
CA PHE A 177 -5.04 -13.24 0.51
C PHE A 177 -5.83 -13.50 1.80
N ALA A 178 -6.08 -14.77 2.13
CA ALA A 178 -6.85 -15.15 3.32
C ALA A 178 -6.04 -15.04 4.62
N ALA A 179 -4.72 -15.06 4.52
CA ALA A 179 -3.76 -15.10 5.62
C ALA A 179 -3.24 -13.72 6.05
N ASN A 180 -3.30 -12.70 5.20
CA ASN A 180 -2.74 -11.38 5.49
C ASN A 180 -3.77 -10.24 5.38
N ILE A 181 -3.33 -9.02 5.64
CA ILE A 181 -4.18 -7.81 5.59
C ILE A 181 -3.81 -6.86 4.45
N GLU A 182 -3.00 -7.29 3.49
CA GLU A 182 -2.41 -6.37 2.49
C GLU A 182 -3.43 -5.70 1.60
N VAL A 183 -4.58 -6.34 1.38
CA VAL A 183 -5.68 -5.73 0.62
C VAL A 183 -6.28 -4.52 1.35
N LEU A 184 -6.20 -4.47 2.68
CA LEU A 184 -6.55 -3.28 3.46
C LEU A 184 -5.58 -2.14 3.17
N ILE A 185 -4.28 -2.46 3.11
CA ILE A 185 -3.23 -1.49 2.78
C ILE A 185 -3.40 -1.02 1.33
N MET A 186 -3.70 -1.91 0.39
CA MET A 186 -4.06 -1.53 -0.98
C MET A 186 -5.24 -0.56 -0.99
N ALA A 187 -6.27 -0.79 -0.18
CA ALA A 187 -7.41 0.10 -0.07
C ALA A 187 -7.01 1.50 0.37
N TYR A 188 -6.08 1.62 1.33
CA TYR A 188 -5.56 2.90 1.80
C TYR A 188 -4.78 3.66 0.73
N TYR A 189 -3.91 2.96 0.00
CA TYR A 189 -3.14 3.59 -1.08
C TYR A 189 -4.00 3.92 -2.31
N LEU A 190 -5.06 3.14 -2.60
CA LEU A 190 -6.04 3.47 -3.63
C LEU A 190 -6.82 4.73 -3.28
N PHE A 191 -7.24 4.86 -2.02
CA PHE A 191 -7.91 6.06 -1.52
C PHE A 191 -6.99 7.29 -1.58
N LEU A 192 -5.75 7.17 -1.10
CA LEU A 192 -4.72 8.21 -1.19
C LEU A 192 -4.47 8.64 -2.64
N ALA A 193 -4.14 7.69 -3.51
CA ALA A 193 -3.83 7.97 -4.91
C ALA A 193 -5.00 8.66 -5.64
N SER A 194 -6.23 8.39 -5.21
CA SER A 194 -7.42 9.08 -5.71
C SER A 194 -7.62 10.47 -5.07
N SER A 195 -7.29 10.62 -3.77
CA SER A 195 -7.51 11.84 -2.99
C SER A 195 -6.55 12.98 -3.37
N VAL A 196 -5.35 12.67 -3.86
CA VAL A 196 -4.36 13.70 -4.28
C VAL A 196 -4.88 14.59 -5.43
N PHE A 197 -5.89 14.14 -6.17
CA PHE A 197 -6.57 14.92 -7.24
C PHE A 197 -7.77 15.73 -6.74
N LYS A 198 -8.11 15.67 -5.45
CA LYS A 198 -9.20 16.44 -4.88
C LYS A 198 -8.72 17.79 -4.38
N GLU A 199 -9.59 18.79 -4.47
CA GLU A 199 -9.29 20.12 -3.94
C GLU A 199 -9.48 20.19 -2.43
N SER A 200 -10.37 19.37 -1.85
CA SER A 200 -10.63 19.32 -0.41
C SER A 200 -9.41 18.89 0.41
N SER A 201 -8.96 19.75 1.31
CA SER A 201 -7.87 19.47 2.25
C SER A 201 -8.20 18.32 3.22
N ALA A 202 -9.47 18.18 3.63
CA ALA A 202 -9.89 17.08 4.50
C ALA A 202 -9.74 15.73 3.78
N VAL A 203 -10.18 15.63 2.53
CA VAL A 203 -10.09 14.39 1.74
C VAL A 203 -8.63 14.00 1.48
N LYS A 204 -7.76 14.97 1.20
CA LYS A 204 -6.31 14.76 1.14
C LYS A 204 -5.79 14.23 2.48
N ALA A 205 -6.12 14.89 3.59
CA ALA A 205 -5.65 14.53 4.93
C ALA A 205 -6.05 13.10 5.33
N PHE A 206 -7.32 12.70 5.13
CA PHE A 206 -7.74 11.30 5.35
C PHE A 206 -6.96 10.33 4.45
N GLY A 207 -6.70 10.72 3.20
CA GLY A 207 -5.83 9.98 2.30
C GLY A 207 -4.41 9.79 2.83
N LEU A 208 -3.84 10.77 3.54
CA LEU A 208 -2.52 10.68 4.15
C LEU A 208 -2.52 9.82 5.42
N VAL A 209 -3.57 9.94 6.25
CA VAL A 209 -3.64 9.25 7.56
C VAL A 209 -3.61 7.73 7.41
N PHE A 210 -4.38 7.15 6.48
CA PHE A 210 -4.48 5.70 6.41
C PHE A 210 -3.15 5.01 6.06
N PRO A 211 -2.42 5.43 5.01
CA PRO A 211 -1.09 4.89 4.72
C PRO A 211 -0.08 5.20 5.83
N PHE A 212 -0.08 6.42 6.36
CA PHE A 212 0.88 6.83 7.39
C PHE A 212 0.77 5.99 8.66
N LEU A 213 -0.45 5.76 9.15
CA LEU A 213 -0.73 4.94 10.32
C LEU A 213 -0.76 3.44 9.99
N SER A 214 -0.29 3.02 8.81
CA SER A 214 -0.18 1.61 8.45
C SER A 214 1.26 1.18 8.14
N ARG A 215 2.11 2.07 7.59
CA ARG A 215 3.48 1.75 7.14
C ARG A 215 4.45 2.93 7.23
N TYR A 216 5.68 2.61 7.64
CA TYR A 216 6.82 3.54 7.66
C TYR A 216 7.22 4.06 6.27
N ALA A 217 7.02 3.26 5.22
CA ALA A 217 7.39 3.60 3.83
C ALA A 217 6.88 4.98 3.39
N PHE A 218 5.71 5.35 3.89
CA PHE A 218 5.01 6.57 3.52
C PHE A 218 5.68 7.84 4.06
N LEU A 219 6.40 7.75 5.19
CA LEU A 219 7.01 8.89 5.87
C LEU A 219 7.97 9.66 4.95
N PHE A 220 8.78 8.93 4.17
CA PHE A 220 9.79 9.54 3.30
C PHE A 220 9.18 10.38 2.18
N TRP A 221 7.97 10.06 1.71
CA TRP A 221 7.33 10.81 0.62
C TRP A 221 6.66 12.12 1.08
N LEU A 222 6.28 12.23 2.36
CA LEU A 222 5.52 13.38 2.89
C LEU A 222 6.19 14.74 2.65
N PRO A 223 7.51 14.93 2.84
CA PRO A 223 8.16 16.20 2.55
C PRO A 223 7.98 16.65 1.09
N ALA A 224 8.13 15.74 0.13
CA ALA A 224 7.91 16.03 -1.29
C ALA A 224 6.46 16.42 -1.59
N TYR A 225 5.51 15.71 -0.97
CA TYR A 225 4.08 16.00 -1.10
C TYR A 225 3.73 17.40 -0.57
N PHE A 226 4.08 17.70 0.68
CA PHE A 226 3.76 18.98 1.29
C PHE A 226 4.48 20.14 0.62
N TYR A 227 5.73 19.94 0.19
CA TYR A 227 6.44 20.95 -0.61
C TYR A 227 5.66 21.28 -1.89
N ALA A 228 5.28 20.27 -2.68
CA ALA A 228 4.50 20.48 -3.89
C ALA A 228 3.16 21.17 -3.63
N LEU A 229 2.45 20.77 -2.57
CA LEU A 229 1.17 21.37 -2.19
C LEU A 229 1.31 22.83 -1.73
N MET A 230 2.34 23.16 -0.95
CA MET A 230 2.66 24.53 -0.53
C MET A 230 2.94 25.43 -1.73
N ARG A 231 3.65 24.92 -2.74
CA ARG A 231 3.95 25.66 -3.98
C ARG A 231 2.71 25.91 -4.84
N LYS A 232 1.70 25.03 -4.80
CA LYS A 232 0.40 25.25 -5.47
C LYS A 232 -0.49 26.22 -4.70
N LYS A 233 -0.73 25.92 -3.41
CA LYS A 233 -1.68 26.65 -2.56
C LYS A 233 -1.38 26.41 -1.08
N PHE A 234 -0.67 27.36 -0.46
CA PHE A 234 -0.27 27.29 0.96
C PHE A 234 -1.44 26.99 1.90
N THR A 235 -2.59 27.63 1.72
CA THR A 235 -3.77 27.38 2.57
C THR A 235 -4.25 25.93 2.51
N SER A 236 -4.25 25.31 1.32
CA SER A 236 -4.59 23.89 1.19
C SER A 236 -3.56 23.01 1.91
N ALA A 237 -2.26 23.33 1.76
CA ALA A 237 -1.19 22.61 2.44
C ALA A 237 -1.30 22.70 3.97
N PHE A 238 -1.52 23.91 4.49
CA PHE A 238 -1.66 24.17 5.93
C PHE A 238 -2.83 23.39 6.52
N TYR A 239 -4.04 23.50 5.97
CA TYR A 239 -5.20 22.76 6.49
C TYR A 239 -5.07 21.24 6.31
N THR A 240 -4.47 20.79 5.21
CA THR A 240 -4.20 19.34 5.02
C THR A 240 -3.25 18.85 6.11
N GLY A 241 -2.17 19.60 6.39
CA GLY A 241 -1.18 19.29 7.42
C GLY A 241 -1.75 19.34 8.83
N LEU A 242 -2.58 20.34 9.13
CA LEU A 242 -3.24 20.49 10.43
C LEU A 242 -4.19 19.31 10.72
N ILE A 243 -5.08 18.98 9.78
CA ILE A 243 -6.01 17.85 9.94
C ILE A 243 -5.24 16.52 10.04
N PHE A 244 -4.25 16.31 9.17
CA PHE A 244 -3.40 15.13 9.20
C PHE A 244 -2.67 15.00 10.54
N GLY A 245 -2.01 16.06 11.01
CA GLY A 245 -1.30 16.08 12.28
C GLY A 245 -2.24 15.85 13.48
N ALA A 246 -3.40 16.50 13.50
CA ALA A 246 -4.40 16.29 14.55
C ALA A 246 -4.88 14.84 14.62
N LEU A 247 -5.15 14.21 13.47
CA LEU A 247 -5.56 12.81 13.41
C LEU A 247 -4.43 11.86 13.84
N VAL A 248 -3.19 12.09 13.43
CA VAL A 248 -2.03 11.30 13.89
C VAL A 248 -1.83 11.44 15.40
N LEU A 249 -1.99 12.65 15.94
CA LEU A 249 -1.91 12.89 17.37
C LEU A 249 -3.01 12.12 18.11
N ALA A 250 -4.26 12.27 17.68
CA ALA A 250 -5.41 11.67 18.33
C ALA A 250 -5.44 10.13 18.23
N LEU A 251 -5.04 9.57 17.09
CA LEU A 251 -5.18 8.13 16.79
C LEU A 251 -3.93 7.32 17.12
N PHE A 252 -2.77 7.97 17.30
CA PHE A 252 -1.51 7.27 17.55
C PHE A 252 -0.69 7.87 18.70
N VAL A 253 -0.32 9.14 18.62
CA VAL A 253 0.67 9.70 19.54
C VAL A 253 0.13 9.80 20.97
N ILE A 254 -1.05 10.40 21.14
CA ILE A 254 -1.69 10.57 22.45
C ILE A 254 -2.05 9.22 23.10
N PRO A 255 -2.72 8.27 22.40
CA PRO A 255 -3.13 7.01 23.04
C PRO A 255 -1.98 6.03 23.28
N PHE A 256 -0.91 6.06 22.48
CA PHE A 256 0.09 4.97 22.50
C PHE A 256 1.53 5.45 22.70
N VAL A 257 1.98 6.48 21.98
CA VAL A 257 3.38 6.95 22.08
C VAL A 257 3.62 7.69 23.40
N ARG A 258 2.62 8.42 23.90
CA ARG A 258 2.72 9.15 25.17
C ARG A 258 3.01 8.23 26.35
N THR A 259 2.41 7.04 26.38
CA THR A 259 2.58 6.07 27.48
C THR A 259 3.84 5.23 27.33
N ASN A 260 4.31 5.00 26.10
CA ASN A 260 5.55 4.28 25.82
C ASN A 260 6.31 4.91 24.63
N PRO A 261 7.14 5.94 24.86
CA PRO A 261 7.88 6.62 23.78
C PRO A 261 8.89 5.72 23.05
N GLU A 262 9.41 4.69 23.72
CA GLU A 262 10.41 3.75 23.18
C GLU A 262 9.84 2.88 22.05
N ILE A 263 8.51 2.81 21.87
CA ILE A 263 7.86 2.06 20.79
C ILE A 263 8.45 2.38 19.41
N LEU A 264 8.78 3.64 19.14
CA LEU A 264 9.31 4.06 17.84
C LEU A 264 10.69 3.49 17.57
N LYS A 265 11.52 3.37 18.61
CA LYS A 265 12.86 2.78 18.53
C LYS A 265 12.78 1.26 18.46
N GLN A 266 12.01 0.65 19.36
CA GLN A 266 11.86 -0.81 19.47
C GLN A 266 11.33 -1.43 18.18
N SER A 267 10.37 -0.78 17.51
CA SER A 267 9.84 -1.27 16.23
C SER A 267 10.94 -1.52 15.20
N GLY A 268 11.98 -0.68 15.16
CA GLY A 268 13.09 -0.83 14.22
C GLY A 268 13.99 -2.04 14.48
N ASP A 269 14.14 -2.45 15.74
CA ASP A 269 15.00 -3.56 16.14
C ASP A 269 14.29 -4.91 15.96
N ILE A 270 12.99 -4.95 16.29
CA ILE A 270 12.14 -6.14 16.09
C ILE A 270 12.11 -6.59 14.63
N TYR A 271 12.15 -5.66 13.68
CA TYR A 271 12.22 -6.01 12.27
C TYR A 271 13.49 -6.76 11.88
N ILE A 272 14.63 -6.49 12.54
CA ILE A 272 15.86 -7.23 12.29
C ILE A 272 15.70 -8.67 12.77
N ASP A 273 15.15 -8.86 13.97
CA ASP A 273 14.98 -10.19 14.55
C ASP A 273 13.92 -11.01 13.80
N GLY A 274 12.83 -10.38 13.35
CA GLY A 274 11.86 -11.00 12.45
C GLY A 274 12.48 -11.39 11.10
N ALA A 275 13.29 -10.50 10.51
CA ALA A 275 14.01 -10.81 9.27
C ALA A 275 15.02 -11.96 9.46
N MET A 276 15.67 -12.07 10.64
CA MET A 276 16.57 -13.19 10.94
C MET A 276 15.86 -14.55 10.87
N GLY A 277 14.60 -14.64 11.28
CA GLY A 277 13.80 -15.87 11.14
C GLY A 277 13.63 -16.24 9.67
N GLU A 278 13.16 -15.28 8.87
CA GLU A 278 12.93 -15.46 7.44
C GLU A 278 14.19 -15.75 6.63
N TRP A 279 15.32 -15.16 7.02
CA TRP A 279 16.61 -15.34 6.36
C TRP A 279 17.31 -16.65 6.73
N LYS A 280 16.93 -17.31 7.82
CA LYS A 280 17.45 -18.65 8.18
C LYS A 280 16.77 -19.77 7.42
N GLY A 281 15.68 -19.47 6.70
CA GLY A 281 14.81 -20.45 6.08
C GLY A 281 13.71 -20.90 7.03
N GLN A 282 12.65 -21.45 6.45
CA GLN A 282 11.46 -21.87 7.17
C GLN A 282 11.55 -23.34 7.58
N SER A 283 10.85 -23.73 8.65
CA SER A 283 10.86 -25.09 9.19
C SER A 283 10.40 -26.18 8.20
N TRP A 284 9.63 -25.79 7.18
CA TRP A 284 9.16 -26.67 6.11
C TRP A 284 10.14 -26.76 4.92
N GLN A 285 11.22 -25.97 4.89
CA GLN A 285 12.25 -26.04 3.85
C GLN A 285 13.25 -27.17 4.13
N ALA A 286 13.80 -27.78 3.08
CA ALA A 286 14.83 -28.79 3.27
C ALA A 286 16.11 -28.14 3.84
N PRO A 287 16.87 -28.83 4.71
CA PRO A 287 18.12 -28.31 5.23
C PRO A 287 19.09 -27.91 4.09
N GLY A 288 19.57 -26.67 4.11
CA GLY A 288 20.47 -26.13 3.09
C GLY A 288 19.78 -25.44 1.91
N ASP A 289 18.45 -25.50 1.82
CA ASP A 289 17.71 -24.72 0.83
C ASP A 289 17.88 -23.21 1.06
N LYS A 290 17.85 -22.45 -0.04
CA LYS A 290 17.85 -20.99 0.02
C LYS A 290 16.53 -20.50 0.64
N PRO A 291 16.55 -19.44 1.48
CA PRO A 291 15.33 -18.96 2.13
C PRO A 291 14.25 -18.57 1.13
N PHE A 292 13.08 -19.19 1.23
CA PHE A 292 12.04 -19.11 0.20
C PHE A 292 11.61 -17.67 -0.07
N GLN A 293 11.31 -16.89 0.97
CA GLN A 293 10.78 -15.54 0.83
C GLN A 293 11.77 -14.58 0.15
N LEU A 294 13.07 -14.81 0.30
CA LEU A 294 14.10 -13.97 -0.30
C LEU A 294 14.25 -14.23 -1.80
N PHE A 295 14.18 -15.50 -2.22
CA PHE A 295 14.47 -15.92 -3.58
C PHE A 295 13.22 -16.04 -4.47
N GLN A 296 12.04 -16.20 -3.89
CA GLN A 296 10.75 -16.12 -4.61
C GLN A 296 10.11 -14.74 -4.52
N GLY A 297 10.57 -13.91 -3.57
CA GLY A 297 10.15 -12.54 -3.42
C GLY A 297 10.61 -11.63 -4.56
N MET A 298 10.10 -10.39 -4.54
CA MET A 298 10.55 -9.35 -5.46
C MET A 298 11.40 -8.33 -4.69
N GLY A 299 12.67 -8.17 -5.06
CA GLY A 299 13.55 -7.19 -4.41
C GLY A 299 15.02 -7.62 -4.40
N PHE A 300 15.82 -6.87 -3.67
CA PHE A 300 17.27 -7.07 -3.59
C PHE A 300 17.72 -7.90 -2.39
N ALA A 301 16.82 -8.37 -1.50
CA ALA A 301 17.22 -9.11 -0.30
C ALA A 301 18.05 -10.37 -0.60
N SER A 302 17.69 -11.12 -1.66
CA SER A 302 18.47 -12.27 -2.13
C SER A 302 19.89 -11.92 -2.57
N TRP A 303 20.13 -10.67 -3.00
CA TRP A 303 21.45 -10.20 -3.38
C TRP A 303 22.35 -10.05 -2.15
N PHE A 304 21.83 -9.42 -1.10
CA PHE A 304 22.54 -9.29 0.18
C PHE A 304 22.76 -10.64 0.84
N TYR A 305 21.83 -11.58 0.68
CA TYR A 305 22.01 -12.95 1.15
C TYR A 305 23.13 -13.69 0.38
N THR A 306 23.19 -13.54 -0.95
CA THR A 306 24.10 -14.31 -1.80
C THR A 306 25.53 -13.75 -1.83
N TRP A 307 25.66 -12.42 -1.86
CA TRP A 307 26.93 -11.73 -2.07
C TRP A 307 27.40 -10.91 -0.87
N GLY A 308 26.65 -10.89 0.22
CA GLY A 308 27.08 -10.27 1.47
C GLY A 308 28.24 -11.05 2.09
N THR A 309 29.33 -10.35 2.43
CA THR A 309 30.55 -10.94 2.99
C THR A 309 30.50 -11.13 4.50
N GLY A 310 29.49 -10.57 5.18
CA GLY A 310 29.32 -10.67 6.63
C GLY A 310 28.45 -11.84 7.06
N THR A 311 28.24 -11.93 8.36
CA THR A 311 27.22 -12.80 8.96
C THR A 311 25.82 -12.45 8.46
N LEU A 312 24.86 -13.37 8.62
CA LEU A 312 23.47 -13.15 8.21
C LEU A 312 22.88 -11.86 8.81
N ARG A 313 23.17 -11.61 10.11
CA ARG A 313 22.71 -10.41 10.82
C ARG A 313 23.35 -9.15 10.27
N GLU A 314 24.66 -9.17 9.99
CA GLU A 314 25.37 -8.04 9.39
C GLU A 314 24.85 -7.73 7.98
N ASN A 315 24.53 -8.76 7.19
CA ASN A 315 23.93 -8.59 5.85
C ASN A 315 22.53 -7.97 5.93
N ILE A 316 21.70 -8.36 6.91
CA ILE A 316 20.39 -7.72 7.17
C ILE A 316 20.56 -6.26 7.60
N ILE A 317 21.48 -5.96 8.51
CA ILE A 317 21.76 -4.59 8.97
C ILE A 317 22.26 -3.72 7.81
N THR A 318 23.10 -4.29 6.95
CA THR A 318 23.59 -3.61 5.74
C THR A 318 22.45 -3.28 4.79
N LEU A 319 21.57 -4.26 4.50
CA LEU A 319 20.36 -4.02 3.70
C LEU A 319 19.44 -2.98 4.33
N LYS A 320 19.19 -3.02 5.64
CA LYS A 320 18.39 -2.02 6.37
C LYS A 320 18.96 -0.62 6.20
N SER A 321 20.28 -0.47 6.31
CA SER A 321 20.97 0.81 6.11
C SER A 321 20.80 1.32 4.68
N ILE A 322 20.99 0.45 3.69
CA ILE A 322 20.81 0.78 2.28
C ILE A 322 19.36 1.14 1.97
N LEU A 323 18.37 0.42 2.52
CA LEU A 323 16.96 0.77 2.43
C LEU A 323 16.71 2.19 2.95
N MET A 324 17.26 2.54 4.11
CA MET A 324 17.13 3.88 4.70
C MET A 324 17.70 4.95 3.78
N TYR A 325 18.94 4.77 3.30
CA TYR A 325 19.58 5.71 2.38
C TYR A 325 18.82 5.81 1.05
N ALA A 326 18.39 4.69 0.48
CA ALA A 326 17.63 4.66 -0.76
C ALA A 326 16.28 5.39 -0.59
N CYS A 327 15.59 5.21 0.54
CA CYS A 327 14.35 5.92 0.84
C CYS A 327 14.59 7.44 0.98
N LEU A 328 15.61 7.86 1.71
CA LEU A 328 15.99 9.26 1.85
C LEU A 328 16.33 9.90 0.50
N LEU A 329 17.17 9.24 -0.30
CA LEU A 329 17.50 9.70 -1.66
C LEU A 329 16.26 9.75 -2.55
N SER A 330 15.38 8.75 -2.47
CA SER A 330 14.14 8.72 -3.25
C SER A 330 13.15 9.83 -2.88
N ALA A 331 13.23 10.36 -1.66
CA ALA A 331 12.45 11.50 -1.20
C ALA A 331 13.06 12.84 -1.63
N LEU A 332 14.39 12.95 -1.56
CA LEU A 332 15.14 14.15 -1.95
C LEU A 332 15.08 14.39 -3.46
N LEU A 333 15.15 13.34 -4.28
CA LEU A 333 15.14 13.46 -5.74
C LEU A 333 13.90 14.21 -6.27
N PRO A 334 12.65 13.82 -5.93
CA PRO A 334 11.45 14.59 -6.25
C PRO A 334 11.53 16.06 -5.83
N LEU A 335 12.01 16.36 -4.62
CA LEU A 335 12.15 17.73 -4.12
C LEU A 335 13.07 18.56 -5.03
N LEU A 336 14.22 18.01 -5.41
CA LEU A 336 15.20 18.67 -6.27
C LEU A 336 14.65 18.91 -7.69
N VAL A 337 13.93 17.93 -8.25
CA VAL A 337 13.40 18.04 -9.62
C VAL A 337 12.07 18.81 -9.70
N TYR A 338 11.42 19.12 -8.57
CA TYR A 338 10.09 19.74 -8.54
C TYR A 338 10.01 21.01 -9.39
N LYS A 339 10.98 21.92 -9.31
CA LYS A 339 10.97 23.18 -10.08
C LYS A 339 10.97 22.95 -11.60
N LYS A 340 11.65 21.90 -12.07
CA LYS A 340 11.68 21.53 -13.49
C LYS A 340 10.42 20.75 -13.87
N ALA A 341 10.01 19.80 -13.04
CA ALA A 341 8.86 18.95 -13.27
C ALA A 341 7.53 19.72 -13.25
N SER A 342 7.38 20.70 -12.35
CA SER A 342 6.16 21.54 -12.22
C SER A 342 5.86 22.41 -13.44
N LYS A 343 6.80 22.56 -14.38
CA LYS A 343 6.55 23.20 -15.69
C LYS A 343 5.70 22.33 -16.61
N TYR A 344 5.71 21.01 -16.38
CA TYR A 344 5.07 20.02 -17.26
C TYR A 344 4.00 19.20 -16.54
N LEU A 345 4.08 19.10 -15.22
CA LEU A 345 3.20 18.29 -14.40
C LEU A 345 2.39 19.14 -13.44
N SER A 346 1.11 18.85 -13.33
CA SER A 346 0.28 19.37 -12.24
C SER A 346 0.81 18.86 -10.89
N THR A 347 0.51 19.59 -9.82
CA THR A 347 0.90 19.18 -8.46
C THR A 347 0.39 17.78 -8.10
N SER A 348 -0.83 17.44 -8.50
CA SER A 348 -1.41 16.11 -8.23
C SER A 348 -0.66 15.00 -8.95
N TRP A 349 -0.26 15.23 -10.21
CA TRP A 349 0.57 14.29 -10.97
C TRP A 349 1.96 14.13 -10.36
N PHE A 350 2.62 15.24 -10.05
CA PHE A 350 3.91 15.22 -9.40
C PHE A 350 3.84 14.42 -8.08
N SER A 351 2.82 14.67 -7.25
CA SER A 351 2.59 13.94 -6.00
C SER A 351 2.37 12.45 -6.23
N LEU A 352 1.54 12.05 -7.20
CA LEU A 352 1.27 10.63 -7.49
C LEU A 352 2.50 9.89 -8.02
N LEU A 353 3.25 10.51 -8.95
CA LEU A 353 4.43 9.89 -9.56
C LEU A 353 5.59 9.80 -8.56
N SER A 354 5.80 10.83 -7.73
CA SER A 354 6.78 10.77 -6.64
C SER A 354 6.41 9.73 -5.59
N LEU A 355 5.12 9.55 -5.28
CA LEU A 355 4.65 8.47 -4.40
C LEU A 355 5.02 7.11 -4.97
N LYS A 356 4.67 6.87 -6.25
CA LYS A 356 4.99 5.62 -6.94
C LYS A 356 6.50 5.34 -6.95
N PHE A 357 7.31 6.36 -7.21
CA PHE A 357 8.77 6.25 -7.16
C PHE A 357 9.28 5.82 -5.79
N CYS A 358 8.86 6.53 -4.72
CA CYS A 358 9.27 6.21 -3.35
C CYS A 358 8.84 4.79 -2.96
N LEU A 359 7.62 4.37 -3.31
CA LEU A 359 7.14 3.02 -3.04
C LEU A 359 7.95 1.96 -3.77
N THR A 360 8.27 2.17 -5.05
CA THR A 360 9.10 1.24 -5.82
C THR A 360 10.47 1.06 -5.17
N ILE A 361 11.11 2.14 -4.74
CA ILE A 361 12.40 2.07 -4.04
C ILE A 361 12.25 1.35 -2.70
N PHE A 362 11.27 1.73 -1.87
CA PHE A 362 11.05 1.10 -0.58
C PHE A 362 10.85 -0.42 -0.70
N TYR A 363 9.95 -0.87 -1.59
CA TYR A 363 9.66 -2.29 -1.75
C TYR A 363 10.81 -3.07 -2.41
N ALA A 364 11.64 -2.42 -3.23
CA ALA A 364 12.81 -3.08 -3.81
C ALA A 364 13.87 -3.45 -2.75
N PHE A 365 13.97 -2.67 -1.66
CA PHE A 365 14.97 -2.85 -0.61
C PHE A 365 14.41 -3.35 0.73
N ILE A 366 13.17 -3.83 0.77
CA ILE A 366 12.61 -4.38 2.00
C ILE A 366 13.35 -5.65 2.43
N MET A 367 13.55 -5.84 3.74
CA MET A 367 14.34 -6.94 4.28
C MET A 367 13.74 -8.32 4.00
N VAL A 368 12.40 -8.43 3.99
CA VAL A 368 11.69 -9.66 3.66
C VAL A 368 10.71 -9.36 2.52
N PRO A 369 11.08 -9.67 1.26
CA PRO A 369 10.36 -9.23 0.08
C PRO A 369 9.15 -10.11 -0.29
N TYR A 370 8.21 -10.28 0.64
CA TYR A 370 6.98 -11.03 0.37
C TYR A 370 6.26 -10.50 -0.88
N LEU A 371 5.80 -11.43 -1.73
CA LEU A 371 5.15 -11.09 -3.00
C LEU A 371 3.92 -10.19 -2.81
N TYR A 372 3.17 -10.41 -1.73
CA TYR A 372 1.96 -9.67 -1.43
C TYR A 372 2.19 -8.17 -1.14
N LEU A 373 3.41 -7.78 -0.74
CA LEU A 373 3.74 -6.38 -0.45
C LEU A 373 3.69 -5.52 -1.71
N PHE A 374 3.86 -6.14 -2.88
CA PHE A 374 3.86 -5.48 -4.17
C PHE A 374 2.45 -5.21 -4.72
N TRP A 375 1.39 -5.73 -4.07
CA TRP A 375 0.04 -5.39 -4.45
C TRP A 375 -0.26 -3.88 -4.25
N VAL A 376 0.38 -3.26 -3.25
CA VAL A 376 0.27 -1.82 -2.97
C VAL A 376 0.76 -0.96 -4.15
N PRO A 377 2.01 -1.08 -4.63
CA PRO A 377 2.46 -0.29 -5.77
C PRO A 377 1.72 -0.63 -7.08
N MET A 378 1.10 -1.80 -7.22
CA MET A 378 0.22 -2.12 -8.35
C MET A 378 -1.07 -1.30 -8.35
N VAL A 379 -1.71 -1.12 -7.21
CA VAL A 379 -2.96 -0.33 -7.15
C VAL A 379 -2.72 1.16 -7.44
N VAL A 380 -1.56 1.68 -7.03
CA VAL A 380 -1.13 3.04 -7.38
C VAL A 380 -0.91 3.17 -8.90
N SER A 381 -0.32 2.15 -9.54
CA SER A 381 -0.19 2.08 -11.00
C SER A 381 -1.55 2.15 -11.71
N ALA A 382 -2.59 1.50 -11.19
CA ALA A 382 -3.92 1.55 -11.77
C ALA A 382 -4.52 2.98 -11.78
N VAL A 383 -4.25 3.77 -10.72
CA VAL A 383 -4.66 5.17 -10.68
C VAL A 383 -3.90 6.01 -11.70
N ILE A 384 -2.59 5.80 -11.83
CA ILE A 384 -1.76 6.48 -12.84
C ILE A 384 -2.30 6.23 -14.25
N LEU A 385 -2.56 4.96 -14.61
CA LEU A 385 -3.05 4.60 -15.93
C LEU A 385 -4.41 5.23 -16.24
N MET A 386 -5.34 5.20 -15.30
CA MET A 386 -6.66 5.83 -15.48
C MET A 386 -6.55 7.34 -15.66
N LYS A 387 -5.70 8.00 -14.86
CA LYS A 387 -5.53 9.46 -14.96
C LYS A 387 -4.87 9.87 -16.27
N ALA A 388 -3.88 9.12 -16.73
CA ALA A 388 -3.22 9.38 -18.01
C ALA A 388 -4.21 9.21 -19.17
N HIS A 389 -5.00 8.13 -19.15
CA HIS A 389 -6.04 7.86 -20.14
C HIS A 389 -7.09 8.98 -20.19
N LEU A 390 -7.57 9.45 -19.04
CA LEU A 390 -8.55 10.55 -19.00
C LEU A 390 -8.00 11.88 -19.53
N GLU A 391 -6.71 12.15 -19.36
CA GLU A 391 -6.12 13.37 -19.93
C GLU A 391 -5.92 13.28 -21.44
N GLU A 392 -5.60 12.09 -21.96
CA GLU A 392 -5.51 11.85 -23.40
C GLU A 392 -6.87 11.97 -24.10
N GLU A 393 -7.97 11.52 -23.46
CA GLU A 393 -9.34 11.66 -24.00
C GLU A 393 -9.88 13.10 -23.95
N LEU A 394 -9.30 13.98 -23.11
CA LEU A 394 -9.74 15.36 -22.94
C LEU A 394 -8.91 16.38 -23.73
N ALA A 395 -7.71 16.00 -24.20
CA ALA A 395 -6.83 16.81 -25.03
C ALA A 395 -7.19 16.70 -26.51
#